data_AF-A0A2N1Z918-F1
#
_entry.id   AF-A0A2N1Z918-F1
#
_cell.length_a   1.000
_cell.length_b   1.000
_cell.length_c   1.000
_cell.angle_alpha   90.00
_cell.angle_beta   90.00
_cell.angle_gamma   90.00
#
_symmetry.space_group_name_H-M   'P 1'
#
loop_
_entity.id
_entity.type
_entity.pdbx_description
1 polymer ?
#
loop_
_entity_poly.entity_id
_entity_poly.type
_entity_poly.pdbx_seq_one_letter_code
_entity_poly.pdbx_strand_id
1 'polypeptide(L)'
;MLGFFKKASEDDINQVKRALGTEAVVVVSASCCMPGTSQVDEQIEATARAALTEAELDWPVMTLTVTTAQSILPKISAELNAQEAELARQVSELFMAHGLSAFPIVIVDQILLSYGGMPEQAMILNALTQTTDKGKGMALQGAQ
;
A
#
# COMPACT_ATOMS: atom_id res chain seq x y z
N MET A 1 -12.25 -1.57 34.34
CA MET A 1 -12.68 -0.52 33.39
C MET A 1 -11.96 -0.75 32.07
N LEU A 2 -12.60 -1.46 31.13
CA LEU A 2 -12.07 -1.77 29.81
C LEU A 2 -12.65 -0.75 28.81
N GLY A 3 -11.90 0.31 28.56
CA GLY A 3 -12.33 1.42 27.70
C GLY A 3 -11.17 1.99 26.90
N PHE A 4 -10.48 1.14 26.14
CA PHE A 4 -9.42 1.56 25.21
C PHE A 4 -9.73 1.17 23.76
N PHE A 5 -11.00 1.17 23.36
CA PHE A 5 -11.36 1.25 21.95
C PHE A 5 -11.17 2.69 21.50
N LYS A 6 -9.92 3.06 21.20
CA LYS A 6 -9.62 4.30 20.49
C LYS A 6 -10.35 4.20 19.15
N LYS A 7 -11.44 4.96 18.99
CA LYS A 7 -12.13 5.11 17.71
C LYS A 7 -11.04 5.49 16.71
N ALA A 8 -10.90 4.75 15.61
CA ALA A 8 -9.95 5.12 14.55
C ALA A 8 -10.23 6.58 14.20
N SER A 9 -9.20 7.41 14.22
CA SER A 9 -9.38 8.83 13.91
C SER A 9 -9.80 8.97 12.44
N GLU A 10 -10.47 10.08 12.10
CA GLU A 10 -10.78 10.36 10.69
C GLU A 10 -9.50 10.43 9.85
N ASP A 11 -8.40 10.89 10.45
CA ASP A 11 -7.08 10.91 9.83
C ASP A 11 -6.59 9.51 9.48
N ASP A 12 -6.71 8.53 10.39
CA ASP A 12 -6.31 7.15 10.11
C ASP A 12 -7.17 6.55 8.98
N ILE A 13 -8.48 6.86 8.96
CA ILE A 13 -9.41 6.41 7.92
C ILE A 13 -9.01 6.98 6.56
N ASN A 14 -8.74 8.29 6.50
CA ASN A 14 -8.30 8.97 5.29
C ASN A 14 -6.95 8.43 4.80
N GLN A 15 -6.04 8.11 5.72
CA GLN A 15 -4.74 7.52 5.39
C GLN A 15 -4.89 6.14 4.75
N VAL A 16 -5.74 5.26 5.30
CA VAL A 16 -6.00 3.93 4.71
C VAL A 16 -6.71 4.05 3.36
N LYS A 17 -7.69 4.96 3.22
CA LYS A 17 -8.31 5.23 1.92
C LYS A 17 -7.30 5.71 0.89
N ARG A 18 -6.43 6.65 1.25
CA ARG A 18 -5.38 7.14 0.35
C ARG A 18 -4.42 6.03 -0.07
N ALA A 19 -4.09 5.12 0.85
CA ALA A 19 -3.22 3.98 0.58
C ALA A 19 -3.85 2.88 -0.30
N LEU A 20 -5.18 2.77 -0.33
CA LEU A 20 -5.87 1.91 -1.28
C LEU A 20 -6.07 2.58 -2.65
N GLY A 21 -5.86 3.89 -2.76
CA GLY A 21 -6.11 4.65 -3.98
C GLY A 21 -4.99 4.56 -5.02
N THR A 22 -5.22 5.23 -6.16
CA THR A 22 -4.23 5.35 -7.25
C THR A 22 -3.09 6.30 -6.90
N GLU A 23 -2.01 6.24 -7.68
CA GLU A 23 -0.89 7.18 -7.63
C GLU A 23 -0.26 7.25 -6.24
N ALA A 24 0.08 6.09 -5.68
CA ALA A 24 0.74 5.97 -4.39
C ALA A 24 1.64 4.73 -4.37
N VAL A 25 2.72 4.80 -3.61
CA VAL A 25 3.50 3.64 -3.19
C VAL A 25 3.26 3.42 -1.70
N VAL A 26 2.83 2.23 -1.32
CA VAL A 26 2.41 1.94 0.05
C VAL A 26 3.19 0.77 0.61
N VAL A 27 3.72 0.94 1.81
CA VAL A 27 4.32 -0.10 2.62
C VAL A 27 3.35 -0.46 3.74
N VAL A 28 2.80 -1.67 3.71
CA VAL A 28 2.09 -2.22 4.88
C VAL A 28 3.13 -2.92 5.74
N SER A 29 3.31 -2.46 6.97
CA SER A 29 4.39 -2.84 7.86
C SER A 29 3.88 -3.57 9.11
N ALA A 30 4.72 -4.48 9.61
CA ALA A 30 4.54 -5.13 10.91
C ALA A 30 5.31 -4.43 12.06
N SER A 31 5.79 -3.19 11.88
CA SER A 31 6.58 -2.45 12.88
C SER A 31 5.88 -2.21 14.20
N CYS A 32 4.55 -2.28 14.23
CA CYS A 32 3.79 -2.25 15.48
C CYS A 32 4.00 -3.49 16.37
N CYS A 33 4.56 -4.58 15.83
CA CYS A 33 4.64 -5.87 16.52
C CYS A 33 5.92 -6.68 16.26
N MET A 34 6.76 -6.30 15.29
CA MET A 34 8.03 -6.96 14.99
C MET A 34 9.20 -5.97 15.12
N PRO A 35 10.11 -6.16 16.10
CA PRO A 35 11.31 -5.33 16.23
C PRO A 35 12.19 -5.40 14.97
N GLY A 36 12.79 -4.27 14.60
CA GLY A 36 13.72 -4.18 13.46
C GLY A 36 13.07 -3.95 12.10
N THR A 37 11.75 -4.09 11.96
CA THR A 37 11.10 -3.84 10.65
C THR A 37 11.05 -2.36 10.29
N SER A 38 11.13 -1.44 11.24
CA SER A 38 11.15 0.00 10.93
C SER A 38 12.34 0.40 10.05
N GLN A 39 13.50 -0.23 10.26
CA GLN A 39 14.69 0.00 9.42
C GLN A 39 14.48 -0.57 8.00
N VAL A 40 13.74 -1.67 7.87
CA VAL A 40 13.37 -2.25 6.58
C VAL A 40 12.36 -1.34 5.88
N ASP A 41 11.37 -0.81 6.61
CA ASP A 41 10.39 0.14 6.08
C ASP A 41 11.09 1.39 5.53
N GLU A 42 12.02 1.98 6.29
CA GLU A 42 12.82 3.14 5.87
C GLU A 42 13.63 2.87 4.59
N GLN A 43 14.20 1.67 4.45
CA GLN A 43 14.92 1.27 3.24
C GLN A 43 13.98 1.15 2.04
N ILE A 44 12.82 0.51 2.22
CA ILE A 44 11.79 0.40 1.18
C ILE A 44 11.30 1.78 0.76
N GLU A 45 11.06 2.68 1.71
CA GLU A 45 10.65 4.05 1.41
C GLU A 45 11.70 4.80 0.59
N ALA A 46 12.98 4.68 0.95
CA ALA A 46 14.08 5.27 0.19
C ALA A 46 14.16 4.69 -1.24
N THR A 47 14.04 3.37 -1.38
CA THR A 47 14.01 2.69 -2.68
C THR A 47 12.82 3.13 -3.54
N ALA A 48 11.64 3.27 -2.94
CA ALA A 48 10.44 3.76 -3.62
C ALA A 48 10.60 5.21 -4.09
N ARG A 49 11.15 6.10 -3.24
CA ARG A 49 11.43 7.50 -3.62
C ARG A 49 12.44 7.60 -4.74
N ALA A 50 13.47 6.74 -4.75
CA ALA A 50 14.44 6.68 -5.84
C ALA A 50 13.78 6.25 -7.16
N ALA A 51 12.93 5.22 -7.14
CA ALA A 51 12.18 4.78 -8.32
C ALA A 51 11.21 5.85 -8.85
N LEU A 52 10.51 6.56 -7.96
CA LEU A 52 9.62 7.67 -8.33
C LEU A 52 10.39 8.84 -8.95
N THR A 53 11.55 9.19 -8.38
CA THR A 53 12.44 10.22 -8.93
C THR A 53 12.91 9.85 -10.33
N GLU A 54 13.31 8.60 -10.54
CA GLU A 54 13.74 8.08 -11.85
C GLU A 54 12.59 8.04 -12.87
N ALA A 55 11.37 7.77 -12.41
CA ALA A 55 10.16 7.80 -13.24
C ALA A 55 9.58 9.20 -13.46
N GLU A 56 10.16 10.24 -12.87
CA GLU A 56 9.65 11.63 -12.87
C GLU A 56 8.21 11.76 -12.34
N LEU A 57 7.87 10.98 -11.29
CA LEU A 57 6.56 10.96 -10.65
C LEU A 57 6.62 11.57 -9.24
N ASP A 58 5.62 12.37 -8.87
CA ASP A 58 5.48 12.98 -7.53
C ASP A 58 4.42 12.28 -6.67
N TRP A 59 4.41 10.95 -6.69
CA TRP A 59 3.45 10.16 -5.92
C TRP A 59 3.88 10.06 -4.44
N PRO A 60 2.93 10.11 -3.48
CA PRO A 60 3.25 9.87 -2.09
C PRO A 60 3.76 8.43 -1.86
N VAL A 61 4.81 8.34 -1.04
CA VAL A 61 5.23 7.08 -0.41
C VAL A 61 4.68 7.06 1.01
N MET A 62 3.90 6.04 1.35
CA MET A 62 3.16 5.94 2.62
C MET A 62 3.49 4.63 3.33
N THR A 63 3.62 4.71 4.66
CA THR A 63 3.73 3.51 5.50
C THR A 63 2.53 3.40 6.42
N LEU A 64 1.91 2.22 6.43
CA LEU A 64 0.77 1.86 7.26
C LEU A 64 1.11 0.64 8.10
N THR A 65 0.73 0.62 9.36
CA THR A 65 0.87 -0.60 10.16
C THR A 65 -0.25 -1.59 9.83
N VAL A 66 0.05 -2.89 9.92
CA VAL A 66 -0.94 -3.97 9.75
C VAL A 66 -2.12 -3.80 10.70
N THR A 67 -1.88 -3.36 11.94
CA THR A 67 -2.96 -3.16 12.93
C THR A 67 -3.87 -2.00 12.56
N THR A 68 -3.32 -0.90 12.03
CA THR A 68 -4.13 0.20 11.49
C THR A 68 -5.00 -0.30 10.34
N ALA A 69 -4.41 -1.00 9.37
CA ALA A 69 -5.16 -1.57 8.24
C ALA A 69 -6.29 -2.51 8.71
N GLN A 70 -6.00 -3.47 9.58
CA GLN A 70 -6.99 -4.41 10.12
C GLN A 70 -8.14 -3.72 10.88
N SER A 71 -7.85 -2.64 11.59
CA SER A 71 -8.86 -1.92 12.38
C SER A 71 -9.76 -1.00 11.55
N ILE A 72 -9.37 -0.69 10.31
CA ILE A 72 -10.03 0.31 9.46
C ILE A 72 -10.69 -0.31 8.23
N LEU A 73 -10.06 -1.28 7.59
CA LEU A 73 -10.59 -1.94 6.38
C LEU A 73 -12.06 -2.41 6.56
N PRO A 74 -12.47 -3.03 7.69
CA PRO A 74 -13.87 -3.41 7.88
C PRO A 74 -14.84 -2.21 7.89
N LYS A 75 -14.38 -1.04 8.37
CA LYS A 75 -15.21 0.17 8.52
C LYS A 75 -15.45 0.88 7.19
N ILE A 76 -14.48 0.83 6.27
CA ILE A 76 -14.55 1.49 4.97
C ILE A 76 -14.95 0.55 3.84
N SER A 77 -15.12 -0.75 4.12
CA SER A 77 -15.39 -1.81 3.12
C SER A 77 -16.55 -1.50 2.18
N ALA A 78 -17.62 -0.86 2.69
CA ALA A 78 -18.79 -0.49 1.89
C ALA A 78 -18.55 0.69 0.95
N GLU A 79 -17.46 1.43 1.14
CA GLU A 79 -17.09 2.61 0.35
C GLU A 79 -16.04 2.29 -0.72
N LEU A 80 -15.45 1.09 -0.68
CA LEU A 80 -14.37 0.70 -1.59
C LEU A 80 -14.92 0.39 -2.97
N ASN A 81 -14.21 0.85 -3.99
CA ASN A 81 -14.44 0.40 -5.36
C ASN A 81 -13.94 -1.06 -5.54
N ALA A 82 -14.21 -1.66 -6.70
CA ALA A 82 -13.87 -3.07 -6.95
C ALA A 82 -12.35 -3.37 -6.83
N GLN A 83 -11.50 -2.43 -7.26
CA GLN A 83 -10.05 -2.61 -7.24
C GLN A 83 -9.48 -2.40 -5.83
N GLU A 84 -9.96 -1.40 -5.10
CA GLU A 84 -9.63 -1.16 -3.70
C GLU A 84 -10.05 -2.34 -2.81
N ALA A 85 -11.25 -2.88 -3.04
CA ALA A 85 -11.79 -4.03 -2.32
C ALA A 85 -10.96 -5.30 -2.59
N GLU A 86 -10.55 -5.52 -3.84
CA GLU A 86 -9.69 -6.64 -4.23
C GLU A 86 -8.29 -6.53 -3.58
N LEU A 87 -7.70 -5.35 -3.56
CA LEU A 87 -6.43 -5.10 -2.87
C LEU A 87 -6.55 -5.35 -1.36
N ALA A 88 -7.61 -4.83 -0.73
CA ALA A 88 -7.88 -5.05 0.69
C ALA A 88 -8.06 -6.56 1.01
N ARG A 89 -8.69 -7.31 0.09
CA ARG A 89 -8.82 -8.77 0.18
C ARG A 89 -7.46 -9.45 0.11
N GLN A 90 -6.62 -9.13 -0.87
CA GLN A 90 -5.28 -9.71 -1.02
C GLN A 90 -4.39 -9.48 0.21
N VAL A 91 -4.39 -8.25 0.75
CA VAL A 91 -3.64 -7.93 1.98
C VAL A 91 -4.15 -8.75 3.16
N SER A 92 -5.46 -8.89 3.29
CA SER A 92 -6.08 -9.70 4.34
C SER A 92 -5.73 -11.19 4.19
N GLU A 93 -5.75 -11.71 2.96
CA GLU A 93 -5.42 -13.11 2.67
C GLU A 93 -3.96 -13.44 2.95
N LEU A 94 -3.02 -12.55 2.59
CA LEU A 94 -1.61 -12.72 2.93
C LEU A 94 -1.40 -12.80 4.45
N PHE A 95 -2.07 -11.93 5.21
CA PHE A 95 -2.02 -12.00 6.66
C PHE A 95 -2.61 -13.32 7.19
N MET A 96 -3.74 -13.77 6.65
CA MET A 96 -4.36 -15.03 7.10
C MET A 96 -3.50 -16.26 6.75
N ALA A 97 -2.81 -16.24 5.61
CA ALA A 97 -2.00 -17.36 5.13
C ALA A 97 -0.61 -17.42 5.79
N HIS A 98 0.02 -16.27 6.02
CA HIS A 98 1.42 -16.19 6.45
C HIS A 98 1.60 -15.49 7.80
N GLY A 99 0.57 -14.86 8.35
CA GLY A 99 0.67 -14.07 9.57
C GLY A 99 1.59 -12.87 9.38
N LEU A 100 2.44 -12.60 10.36
CA LEU A 100 3.35 -11.46 10.32
C LEU A 100 4.51 -11.63 9.33
N SER A 101 4.79 -12.85 8.84
CA SER A 101 5.88 -13.07 7.87
C SER A 101 5.53 -12.60 6.45
N ALA A 102 4.26 -12.25 6.19
CA ALA A 102 3.88 -11.57 4.95
C ALA A 102 4.40 -10.12 4.87
N PHE A 103 4.84 -9.52 5.98
CA PHE A 103 5.26 -8.12 5.99
C PHE A 103 6.78 -7.98 5.85
N PRO A 104 7.25 -6.89 5.21
CA PRO A 104 6.46 -5.81 4.63
C PRO A 104 5.74 -6.23 3.34
N ILE A 105 4.55 -5.68 3.11
CA ILE A 105 3.84 -5.76 1.83
C ILE A 105 4.05 -4.43 1.12
N VAL A 106 4.49 -4.47 -0.13
CA VAL A 106 4.68 -3.26 -0.96
C VAL A 106 3.62 -3.24 -2.04
N ILE A 107 2.92 -2.12 -2.15
CA ILE A 107 1.86 -1.88 -3.13
C ILE A 107 2.28 -0.66 -3.96
N VAL A 108 2.12 -0.75 -5.28
CA VAL A 108 2.37 0.36 -6.22
C VAL A 108 1.12 0.54 -7.06
N ASP A 109 0.47 1.70 -6.96
CA ASP A 109 -0.76 2.03 -7.67
C ASP A 109 -1.81 0.90 -7.62
N GLN A 110 -2.25 0.57 -6.41
CA GLN A 110 -3.21 -0.52 -6.17
C GLN A 110 -2.78 -1.93 -6.59
N ILE A 111 -1.53 -2.13 -7.01
CA ILE A 111 -0.98 -3.44 -7.37
C ILE A 111 -0.08 -3.92 -6.24
N LEU A 112 -0.39 -5.10 -5.70
CA LEU A 112 0.51 -5.78 -4.77
C LEU A 112 1.78 -6.20 -5.50
N LEU A 113 2.90 -5.57 -5.16
CA LEU A 113 4.19 -5.77 -5.82
C LEU A 113 4.99 -6.89 -5.14
N SER A 114 5.13 -6.83 -3.83
CA SER A 114 5.91 -7.81 -3.05
C SER A 114 5.34 -8.01 -1.65
N TYR A 115 5.69 -9.14 -1.03
CA TYR A 115 5.37 -9.45 0.35
C TYR A 115 6.53 -10.22 1.00
N GLY A 116 6.71 -10.06 2.31
CA GLY A 116 7.70 -10.77 3.13
C GLY A 116 9.17 -10.41 2.85
N GLY A 117 9.41 -9.37 2.05
CA GLY A 117 10.75 -8.96 1.65
C GLY A 117 10.78 -7.60 0.96
N MET A 118 11.97 -7.00 0.95
CA MET A 118 12.23 -5.73 0.29
C MET A 118 12.35 -5.93 -1.23
N PRO A 119 11.52 -5.26 -2.05
CA PRO A 119 11.68 -5.29 -3.50
C PRO A 119 12.90 -4.47 -3.92
N GLU A 120 13.51 -4.85 -5.04
CA GLU A 120 14.55 -4.04 -5.69
C GLU A 120 13.94 -2.80 -6.36
N GLN A 121 14.72 -1.71 -6.49
CA GLN A 121 14.29 -0.48 -7.16
C GLN A 121 13.73 -0.74 -8.56
N ALA A 122 14.38 -1.62 -9.33
CA ALA A 122 13.95 -1.97 -10.69
C ALA A 122 12.55 -2.60 -10.72
N MET A 123 12.17 -3.36 -9.68
CA MET A 123 10.85 -3.94 -9.57
C MET A 123 9.78 -2.86 -9.37
N ILE A 124 10.05 -1.86 -8.52
CA ILE A 124 9.17 -0.71 -8.31
C ILE A 124 9.06 0.12 -9.60
N LEU A 125 10.19 0.41 -10.26
CA LEU A 125 10.22 1.16 -11.50
C LEU A 125 9.40 0.49 -12.62
N ASN A 126 9.51 -0.83 -12.75
CA ASN A 126 8.72 -1.62 -13.70
C ASN A 126 7.22 -1.55 -13.39
N ALA A 127 6.83 -1.52 -12.12
CA ALA A 127 5.43 -1.37 -11.74
C ALA A 127 4.91 0.04 -12.08
N LEU A 128 5.69 1.09 -11.78
CA LEU A 128 5.33 2.49 -12.09
C LEU A 128 5.11 2.72 -13.59
N THR A 129 5.99 2.15 -14.43
CA THR A 129 5.89 2.26 -15.90
C THR A 129 4.67 1.54 -16.45
N GLN A 130 4.41 0.30 -16.01
CA GLN A 130 3.22 -0.46 -16.44
C GLN A 130 1.91 0.25 -16.10
N THR A 131 1.86 0.90 -14.94
CA THR A 131 0.70 1.68 -14.53
C THR A 131 0.53 2.95 -15.37
N THR A 132 1.61 3.71 -15.57
CA THR A 132 1.57 4.97 -16.32
C THR A 132 1.17 4.74 -17.77
N ASP A 133 1.61 3.63 -18.37
CA ASP A 133 1.24 3.24 -19.73
C ASP A 133 -0.23 2.80 -19.84
N LYS A 134 -0.79 2.13 -18.82
CA LYS A 134 -2.24 1.86 -18.77
C LYS A 134 -3.07 3.13 -18.69
N GLY A 135 -2.63 4.13 -17.92
CA GLY A 135 -3.27 5.45 -17.86
C GLY A 135 -3.26 6.19 -19.20
N LYS A 136 -2.13 6.14 -19.93
CA LYS A 136 -2.02 6.73 -21.28
C LYS A 136 -2.82 5.96 -22.34
N GLY A 137 -2.85 4.63 -22.25
CA GLY A 137 -3.61 3.78 -23.17
C GLY A 137 -5.12 3.99 -23.10
N MET A 138 -5.66 4.24 -21.90
CA MET A 138 -7.08 4.55 -21.72
C MET A 138 -7.44 5.99 -22.16
N ALA A 139 -6.54 6.96 -21.98
CA ALA A 139 -6.76 8.34 -22.40
C ALA A 139 -6.86 8.52 -23.93
N LEU A 140 -6.26 7.62 -24.72
CA LEU A 140 -6.28 7.67 -26.19
C LEU A 140 -7.47 6.91 -26.82
N GLN A 141 -8.19 6.07 -26.06
CA GLN A 141 -9.35 5.32 -26.57
C GLN A 141 -10.69 6.06 -26.43
N GLY A 142 -10.71 7.24 -25.79
CA GLY A 142 -11.91 8.08 -25.64
C GLY A 142 -12.04 9.24 -26.63
N ALA A 143 -11.16 9.33 -27.64
CA ALA A 143 -11.08 10.47 -28.57
C ALA A 143 -11.42 10.10 -30.03
N GLN A 144 -12.25 9.08 -30.26
CA GLN A 144 -12.75 8.71 -31.60
C GLN A 144 -14.26 8.70 -31.65
#